data_AF-A0A969DJM4-F1
#
_entry.id   AF-A0A969DJM4-F1
#
_cell.length_a   1.000
_cell.length_b   1.000
_cell.length_c   1.000
_cell.angle_alpha   90.00
_cell.angle_beta   90.00
_cell.angle_gamma   90.00
#
_symmetry.space_group_name_H-M   'P 1'
#
loop_
_entity.id
_entity.type
_entity.pdbx_description
1 polymer ?
#
loop_
_entity_poly.entity_id
_entity_poly.type
_entity_poly.pdbx_seq_one_letter_code
_entity_poly.pdbx_strand_id
1 'polypeptide(L)'
;MSRTLTALALIALLLGGSRLYADEAPTPAAEKRTEYARIAEISLAVDGTEDPMPAMPFGPVKHNYYSMLQVLRNAAQDPELDAVLLKLQGAGVGWARLLEVRSALQGLRRSGKKVFVYKESFDTADLVLASVADRISLPESGTVFLPGIATESMYMKGLLEKLHIRFDVVHIGEYKSAGESFVRDTMSDELKESLDPILDEFYGSMVRTIAEGRGIAEEAVRGAIDKGILNAKQAKAAGLIDRIEYEDQFREGVKAYFPGRKLKLASDYGKRKGMEIDPNNPMAAFSLVLSLLNGPKEPKIAGPKVAVLYCSGAITSGKSVYGWTGEVASMGSETIVAAIDKVREDDEVKAVVLRINSPGGSGSPRT
;
A
#
# COMPACT_ATOMS: atom_id res chain seq x y z
N MET A 1 55.30 -3.45 60.60
CA MET A 1 54.32 -3.82 61.64
C MET A 1 53.28 -4.75 61.03
N SER A 2 53.16 -5.98 61.57
CA SER A 2 52.00 -6.90 61.55
C SER A 2 51.38 -7.29 60.19
N ARG A 3 51.66 -8.49 59.61
CA ARG A 3 50.99 -9.81 59.82
C ARG A 3 49.55 -9.85 59.23
N THR A 4 49.00 -10.85 58.51
CA THR A 4 49.34 -12.24 58.11
C THR A 4 48.15 -12.80 57.31
N LEU A 5 48.40 -13.77 56.40
CA LEU A 5 47.58 -14.94 55.98
C LEU A 5 46.07 -14.76 55.68
N THR A 6 45.55 -15.09 54.49
CA THR A 6 45.21 -16.48 54.05
C THR A 6 44.88 -16.41 52.54
N ALA A 7 45.67 -17.01 51.64
CA ALA A 7 45.65 -18.41 51.18
C ALA A 7 44.40 -18.80 50.35
N LEU A 8 44.65 -18.94 49.04
CA LEU A 8 44.13 -19.92 48.08
C LEU A 8 42.99 -20.84 48.57
N ALA A 9 41.88 -20.85 47.82
CA ALA A 9 41.28 -22.05 47.24
C ALA A 9 39.87 -21.73 46.70
N LEU A 10 39.72 -21.44 45.40
CA LEU A 10 38.50 -21.76 44.62
C LEU A 10 38.67 -21.40 43.12
N ILE A 11 39.74 -21.90 42.49
CA ILE A 11 39.94 -21.88 41.03
C ILE A 11 39.65 -23.26 40.38
N ALA A 12 39.13 -24.26 41.12
CA ALA A 12 39.04 -25.63 40.60
C ALA A 12 37.75 -26.40 40.89
N LEU A 13 36.58 -25.75 41.05
CA LEU A 13 35.34 -26.52 41.33
C LEU A 13 34.04 -25.85 40.86
N LEU A 14 33.94 -25.55 39.56
CA LEU A 14 32.66 -25.52 38.83
C LEU A 14 32.77 -26.25 37.47
N LEU A 15 33.60 -27.30 37.44
CA LEU A 15 33.47 -28.43 36.51
C LEU A 15 32.57 -29.46 37.20
N GLY A 16 31.26 -29.21 37.18
CA GLY A 16 30.21 -30.13 37.61
C GLY A 16 29.32 -30.44 36.41
N GLY A 17 29.24 -31.71 36.05
CA GLY A 17 28.84 -32.17 34.72
C GLY A 17 27.40 -31.89 34.32
N SER A 18 27.22 -31.63 33.03
CA SER A 18 25.97 -31.85 32.31
C SER A 18 26.29 -32.75 31.11
N ARG A 19 25.97 -34.03 31.26
CA ARG A 19 25.71 -34.94 30.15
C ARG A 19 24.21 -35.16 30.11
N LEU A 20 23.68 -35.16 28.88
CA LEU A 20 22.34 -35.59 28.45
C LEU A 20 21.23 -34.53 28.53
N TYR A 21 21.22 -33.63 27.54
CA TYR A 21 20.17 -33.66 26.52
C TYR A 21 20.86 -33.50 25.17
N ALA A 22 20.79 -34.53 24.33
CA ALA A 22 21.10 -34.39 22.93
C ALA A 22 19.96 -33.54 22.34
N ASP A 23 20.15 -32.22 22.31
CA ASP A 23 19.40 -31.39 21.38
C ASP A 23 19.71 -31.96 19.98
N GLU A 24 18.67 -32.45 19.31
CA GLU A 24 18.74 -32.76 17.89
C GLU A 24 19.40 -31.56 17.21
N ALA A 25 20.51 -31.82 16.51
CA ALA A 25 21.16 -30.80 15.70
C ALA A 25 20.08 -30.10 14.86
N PRO A 26 20.06 -28.75 14.81
CA PRO A 26 19.06 -28.04 14.04
C PRO A 26 19.08 -28.60 12.62
N THR A 27 17.99 -29.26 12.25
CA THR A 27 17.83 -29.86 10.94
C THR A 27 18.14 -28.78 9.91
N PRO A 28 19.02 -29.03 8.92
CA PRO A 28 19.43 -28.01 7.97
C PRO A 28 18.18 -27.35 7.36
N ALA A 29 18.16 -26.01 7.29
CA ALA A 29 17.01 -25.25 6.77
C ALA A 29 16.52 -25.70 5.37
N ALA A 30 17.36 -26.44 4.64
CA ALA A 30 17.03 -27.10 3.38
C ALA A 30 16.01 -28.27 3.51
N GLU A 31 16.05 -29.07 4.58
CA GLU A 31 15.12 -30.21 4.78
C GLU A 31 13.70 -29.75 5.17
N LYS A 32 13.56 -28.58 5.79
CA LYS A 32 12.23 -28.00 6.11
C LYS A 32 11.48 -27.44 4.90
N ARG A 33 12.18 -27.15 3.79
CA ARG A 33 11.54 -26.65 2.56
C ARG A 33 10.68 -27.70 1.87
N THR A 34 11.04 -28.98 1.98
CA THR A 34 10.32 -30.04 1.29
C THR A 34 9.01 -30.45 1.96
N GLU A 35 8.84 -30.21 3.27
CA GLU A 35 7.60 -30.56 3.99
C GLU A 35 6.54 -29.44 3.93
N TYR A 36 6.93 -28.17 4.00
CA TYR A 36 5.98 -27.06 4.14
C TYR A 36 6.03 -26.10 2.97
N ALA A 37 4.87 -25.77 2.40
CA ALA A 37 4.69 -24.63 1.51
C ALA A 37 4.38 -23.38 2.33
N ARG A 38 5.23 -22.35 2.22
CA ARG A 38 5.06 -21.09 2.97
C ARG A 38 4.23 -20.12 2.15
N ILE A 39 3.13 -19.66 2.74
CA ILE A 39 2.21 -18.71 2.14
C ILE A 39 2.23 -17.44 2.98
N ALA A 40 2.68 -16.33 2.41
CA ALA A 40 2.58 -15.04 3.06
C ALA A 40 1.15 -14.51 2.95
N GLU A 41 0.55 -14.10 4.07
CA GLU A 41 -0.71 -13.36 4.03
C GLU A 41 -0.39 -11.87 4.02
N ILE A 42 -0.72 -11.20 2.91
CA ILE A 42 -0.42 -9.79 2.72
C ILE A 42 -1.75 -9.04 2.62
N SER A 43 -2.01 -8.20 3.62
CA SER A 43 -3.11 -7.25 3.58
C SER A 43 -2.71 -6.04 2.75
N LEU A 44 -3.45 -5.78 1.68
CA LEU A 44 -3.38 -4.53 0.94
C LEU A 44 -4.55 -3.67 1.35
N ALA A 45 -4.27 -2.74 2.25
CA ALA A 45 -5.01 -1.49 2.34
C ALA A 45 -4.14 -0.47 1.61
N VAL A 46 -4.53 -0.12 0.38
CA VAL A 46 -3.83 0.96 -0.31
C VAL A 46 -4.36 2.26 0.28
N ASP A 47 -3.71 2.73 1.34
CA ASP A 47 -3.98 4.07 1.85
C ASP A 47 -3.32 5.12 0.92
N GLY A 48 -3.92 6.31 0.86
CA GLY A 48 -3.44 7.38 -0.01
C GLY A 48 -2.15 8.05 0.48
N THR A 49 -1.53 7.56 1.56
CA THR A 49 -0.41 8.25 2.21
C THR A 49 0.90 7.95 1.48
N GLU A 50 1.45 8.98 0.85
CA GLU A 50 2.75 8.90 0.15
C GLU A 50 3.92 8.98 1.13
N ASP A 51 3.80 9.84 2.16
CA ASP A 51 4.87 10.13 3.11
C ASP A 51 5.01 9.01 4.16
N PRO A 52 6.23 8.53 4.48
CA PRO A 52 6.46 7.73 5.68
C PRO A 52 6.09 8.52 6.94
N MET A 53 4.83 8.41 7.36
CA MET A 53 4.39 8.98 8.62
C MET A 53 5.20 8.34 9.77
N PRO A 54 5.74 9.15 10.71
CA PRO A 54 6.33 8.62 11.93
C PRO A 54 5.30 7.73 12.62
N ALA A 55 5.71 6.51 12.99
CA ALA A 55 4.84 5.61 13.73
C ALA A 55 4.40 6.31 15.02
N MET A 56 3.09 6.48 15.22
CA MET A 56 2.56 6.88 16.51
C MET A 56 2.98 5.81 17.54
N PRO A 57 3.44 6.19 18.74
CA PRO A 57 4.01 5.26 19.73
C PRO A 57 3.04 4.14 20.16
N PHE A 58 1.73 4.33 19.93
CA PHE A 58 0.66 3.41 20.29
C PHE A 58 -0.37 3.18 19.17
N GLY A 59 -0.06 3.63 17.95
CA GLY A 59 -0.91 3.41 16.79
C GLY A 59 -0.42 2.22 15.97
N PRO A 60 -1.30 1.53 15.23
CA PRO A 60 -0.82 0.62 14.18
C PRO A 60 0.10 1.42 13.25
N VAL A 61 1.28 0.88 12.95
CA VAL A 61 2.17 1.51 11.98
C VAL A 61 1.44 1.47 10.63
N LYS A 62 0.96 2.62 10.16
CA LYS A 62 0.38 2.72 8.82
C LYS A 62 1.48 2.43 7.81
N HIS A 63 1.25 1.44 6.96
CA HIS A 63 2.14 1.19 5.84
C HIS A 63 1.90 2.28 4.81
N ASN A 64 2.83 3.23 4.72
CA ASN A 64 2.79 4.16 3.59
C ASN A 64 2.87 3.38 2.27
N TYR A 65 2.40 4.02 1.21
CA TYR A 65 2.33 3.42 -0.13
C TYR A 65 3.64 2.75 -0.56
N TYR A 66 4.78 3.40 -0.30
CA TYR A 66 6.10 2.86 -0.61
C TYR A 66 6.45 1.59 0.17
N SER A 67 6.17 1.53 1.48
CA SER A 67 6.46 0.36 2.31
C SER A 67 5.67 -0.85 1.85
N MET A 68 4.41 -0.64 1.45
CA MET A 68 3.58 -1.71 0.87
C MET A 68 4.20 -2.26 -0.43
N LEU A 69 4.66 -1.40 -1.34
CA LEU A 69 5.38 -1.85 -2.54
C LEU A 69 6.66 -2.62 -2.19
N GLN A 70 7.40 -2.19 -1.16
CA GLN A 70 8.58 -2.90 -0.69
C GLN A 70 8.24 -4.28 -0.13
N VAL A 71 7.13 -4.43 0.61
CA VAL A 71 6.66 -5.75 1.07
C VAL A 71 6.40 -6.69 -0.11
N LEU A 72 5.74 -6.22 -1.16
CA LEU A 72 5.48 -7.03 -2.36
C LEU A 72 6.77 -7.38 -3.11
N ARG A 73 7.70 -6.42 -3.26
CA ARG A 73 9.01 -6.65 -3.91
C ARG A 73 9.88 -7.63 -3.13
N ASN A 74 9.90 -7.51 -1.80
CA ASN A 74 10.60 -8.43 -0.92
C ASN A 74 9.99 -9.83 -1.00
N ALA A 75 8.67 -9.95 -0.98
CA ALA A 75 7.98 -11.23 -1.14
C ALA A 75 8.31 -11.91 -2.48
N ALA A 76 8.46 -11.12 -3.55
CA ALA A 76 8.86 -11.64 -4.86
C ALA A 76 10.29 -12.23 -4.84
N GLN A 77 11.20 -11.65 -4.05
CA GLN A 77 12.60 -12.08 -3.94
C GLN A 77 12.85 -13.11 -2.83
N ASP A 78 11.88 -13.29 -1.92
CA ASP A 78 12.01 -14.20 -0.80
C ASP A 78 12.06 -15.67 -1.29
N PRO A 79 13.21 -16.36 -1.15
CA PRO A 79 13.35 -17.71 -1.64
C PRO A 79 12.61 -18.73 -0.75
N GLU A 80 12.16 -18.33 0.44
CA GLU A 80 11.40 -19.19 1.35
C GLU A 80 9.90 -19.16 1.11
N LEU A 81 9.37 -18.16 0.40
CA LEU A 81 7.95 -18.09 0.06
C LEU A 81 7.63 -18.95 -1.17
N ASP A 82 6.48 -19.62 -1.15
CA ASP A 82 5.94 -20.32 -2.32
C ASP A 82 4.75 -19.57 -2.93
N ALA A 83 3.99 -18.85 -2.09
CA ALA A 83 2.81 -18.11 -2.51
C ALA A 83 2.48 -16.91 -1.62
N VAL A 84 1.55 -16.10 -2.11
CA VAL A 84 0.88 -15.03 -1.38
C VAL A 84 -0.63 -15.25 -1.38
N LEU A 85 -1.22 -15.18 -0.18
CA LEU A 85 -2.65 -14.95 -0.01
C LEU A 85 -2.87 -13.44 0.15
N LEU A 86 -3.54 -12.85 -0.84
CA LEU A 86 -3.74 -11.41 -0.91
C LEU A 86 -5.08 -11.04 -0.27
N LYS A 87 -5.04 -10.28 0.82
CA LYS A 87 -6.22 -9.73 1.49
C LYS A 87 -6.44 -8.30 1.02
N LEU A 88 -7.38 -8.13 0.09
CA LEU A 88 -7.75 -6.81 -0.43
C LEU A 88 -8.78 -6.17 0.50
N GLN A 89 -8.41 -5.06 1.12
CA GLN A 89 -9.26 -4.32 2.07
C GLN A 89 -9.96 -3.12 1.40
N GLY A 90 -10.14 -3.18 0.07
CA GLY A 90 -10.52 -2.05 -0.76
C GLY A 90 -9.31 -1.18 -1.11
N ALA A 91 -9.39 -0.50 -2.26
CA ALA A 91 -8.33 0.39 -2.72
C ALA A 91 -8.92 1.79 -2.97
N GLY A 92 -8.68 2.70 -2.03
CA GLY A 92 -9.06 4.11 -2.12
C GLY A 92 -7.97 4.96 -2.77
N VAL A 93 -7.35 4.47 -3.85
CA VAL A 93 -6.22 5.17 -4.49
C VAL A 93 -6.50 5.53 -5.95
N GLY A 94 -5.81 6.58 -6.40
CA GLY A 94 -5.80 6.97 -7.80
C GLY A 94 -5.25 5.86 -8.70
N TRP A 95 -5.72 5.87 -9.95
CA TRP A 95 -5.47 4.85 -10.97
C TRP A 95 -3.98 4.51 -11.14
N ALA A 96 -3.11 5.52 -11.16
CA ALA A 96 -1.66 5.32 -11.31
C ALA A 96 -1.04 4.45 -10.19
N ARG A 97 -1.46 4.66 -8.93
CA ARG A 97 -0.99 3.85 -7.79
C ARG A 97 -1.52 2.43 -7.89
N LEU A 98 -2.79 2.29 -8.24
CA LEU A 98 -3.41 0.98 -8.43
C LEU A 98 -2.62 0.13 -9.45
N LEU A 99 -2.24 0.73 -10.58
CA LEU A 99 -1.45 0.07 -11.61
C LEU A 99 -0.01 -0.23 -11.18
N GLU A 100 0.62 0.62 -10.35
CA GLU A 100 1.96 0.36 -9.81
C GLU A 100 1.94 -0.80 -8.78
N VAL A 101 0.92 -0.88 -7.92
CA VAL A 101 0.70 -2.05 -7.04
C VAL A 101 0.47 -3.30 -7.86
N ARG A 102 -0.37 -3.20 -8.90
CA ARG A 102 -0.59 -4.30 -9.83
C ARG A 102 0.72 -4.76 -10.49
N SER A 103 1.56 -3.83 -10.93
CA SER A 103 2.86 -4.14 -11.52
C SER A 103 3.78 -4.88 -10.54
N ALA A 104 3.76 -4.51 -9.25
CA ALA A 104 4.47 -5.24 -8.20
C ALA A 104 3.93 -6.68 -8.02
N LEU A 105 2.60 -6.86 -8.04
CA LEU A 105 1.96 -8.18 -8.01
C LEU A 105 2.32 -9.02 -9.24
N GLN A 106 2.39 -8.42 -10.44
CA GLN A 106 2.86 -9.10 -11.65
C GLN A 106 4.32 -9.53 -11.51
N GLY A 107 5.18 -8.68 -10.92
CA GLY A 107 6.56 -9.02 -10.59
C GLY A 107 6.65 -10.24 -9.67
N LEU A 108 5.77 -10.33 -8.67
CA LEU A 108 5.67 -11.47 -7.77
C LEU A 108 5.25 -12.76 -8.48
N ARG A 109 4.31 -12.71 -9.42
CA ARG A 109 4.00 -13.90 -10.24
C ARG A 109 5.14 -14.28 -11.17
N ARG A 110 5.82 -13.30 -11.77
CA ARG A 110 6.99 -13.55 -12.64
C ARG A 110 8.15 -14.20 -11.89
N SER A 111 8.28 -14.00 -10.57
CA SER A 111 9.28 -14.72 -9.76
C SER A 111 8.88 -16.15 -9.39
N GLY A 112 7.76 -16.65 -9.93
CA GLY A 112 7.29 -18.02 -9.76
C GLY A 112 6.40 -18.24 -8.54
N LYS A 113 6.12 -17.19 -7.75
CA LYS A 113 5.22 -17.29 -6.60
C LYS A 113 3.76 -17.33 -7.07
N LYS A 114 2.94 -18.15 -6.41
CA LYS A 114 1.49 -18.16 -6.65
C LYS A 114 0.79 -17.02 -5.93
N VAL A 115 -0.26 -16.47 -6.52
CA VAL A 115 -1.10 -15.43 -5.90
C VAL A 115 -2.53 -15.93 -5.81
N PHE A 116 -3.09 -15.88 -4.60
CA PHE A 116 -4.46 -16.31 -4.33
C PHE A 116 -5.26 -15.17 -3.70
N VAL A 117 -6.51 -15.02 -4.12
CA VAL A 117 -7.43 -13.98 -3.62
C VAL A 117 -8.76 -14.63 -3.29
N TYR A 118 -9.27 -14.37 -2.09
CA TYR A 118 -10.62 -14.68 -1.68
C TYR A 118 -11.27 -13.43 -1.12
N LYS A 119 -12.48 -13.10 -1.57
CA LYS A 119 -13.25 -11.96 -1.05
C LYS A 119 -14.75 -12.23 -1.17
N GLU A 120 -15.53 -11.63 -0.28
CA GLU A 120 -17.00 -11.74 -0.30
C GLU A 120 -17.64 -10.79 -1.31
N SER A 121 -16.95 -9.71 -1.64
CA SER A 121 -17.34 -8.78 -2.69
C SER A 121 -16.10 -8.16 -3.33
N PHE A 122 -16.15 -7.91 -4.63
CA PHE A 122 -15.10 -7.19 -5.36
C PHE A 122 -15.64 -5.88 -5.91
N ASP A 123 -14.90 -4.79 -5.72
CA ASP A 123 -15.07 -3.59 -6.51
C ASP A 123 -14.14 -3.58 -7.73
N THR A 124 -14.19 -2.49 -8.50
CA THR A 124 -13.36 -2.30 -9.69
C THR A 124 -11.86 -2.36 -9.38
N ALA A 125 -11.43 -1.73 -8.29
CA ALA A 125 -10.02 -1.65 -7.94
C ALA A 125 -9.51 -3.02 -7.42
N ASP A 126 -10.34 -3.73 -6.66
CA ASP A 126 -10.06 -5.10 -6.24
C ASP A 126 -9.87 -6.01 -7.46
N LEU A 127 -10.76 -5.95 -8.46
CA LEU A 127 -10.66 -6.76 -9.67
C LEU A 127 -9.40 -6.45 -10.48
N VAL A 128 -9.03 -5.17 -10.59
CA VAL A 128 -7.80 -4.77 -11.27
C VAL A 128 -6.56 -5.37 -10.60
N LEU A 129 -6.50 -5.40 -9.27
CA LEU A 129 -5.40 -6.04 -8.54
C LEU A 129 -5.48 -7.57 -8.59
N ALA A 130 -6.66 -8.11 -8.29
CA ALA A 130 -6.93 -9.54 -8.20
C ALA A 130 -6.78 -10.24 -9.56
N SER A 131 -6.96 -9.53 -10.68
CA SER A 131 -6.77 -10.13 -12.00
C SER A 131 -5.34 -10.62 -12.25
N VAL A 132 -4.35 -10.25 -11.44
CA VAL A 132 -3.04 -10.91 -11.49
C VAL A 132 -3.12 -12.36 -10.98
N ALA A 133 -4.01 -12.68 -10.04
CA ALA A 133 -3.99 -13.90 -9.25
C ALA A 133 -4.15 -15.20 -10.06
N ASP A 134 -3.51 -16.27 -9.57
CA ASP A 134 -3.67 -17.64 -10.06
C ASP A 134 -5.03 -18.25 -9.65
N ARG A 135 -5.64 -17.76 -8.55
CA ARG A 135 -7.02 -18.11 -8.14
C ARG A 135 -7.71 -16.92 -7.51
N ILE A 136 -8.89 -16.58 -8.02
CA ILE A 136 -9.86 -15.64 -7.45
C ILE A 136 -11.10 -16.42 -7.06
N SER A 137 -11.54 -16.27 -5.82
CA SER A 137 -12.68 -17.01 -5.27
C SER A 137 -13.62 -16.09 -4.51
N LEU A 138 -14.89 -16.42 -4.60
CA LEU A 138 -16.02 -15.64 -4.11
C LEU A 138 -17.11 -16.62 -3.62
N PRO A 139 -17.78 -16.39 -2.49
CA PRO A 139 -18.89 -17.26 -2.06
C PRO A 139 -20.12 -17.09 -2.96
N GLU A 140 -21.07 -18.03 -2.89
CA GLU A 140 -22.32 -17.99 -3.69
C GLU A 140 -23.14 -16.71 -3.41
N SER A 141 -23.09 -16.19 -2.18
CA SER A 141 -23.72 -14.93 -1.79
C SER A 141 -22.95 -13.67 -2.21
N GLY A 142 -21.75 -13.84 -2.78
CA GLY A 142 -20.87 -12.73 -3.12
C GLY A 142 -21.27 -12.00 -4.39
N THR A 143 -20.72 -10.81 -4.55
CA THR A 143 -21.02 -9.89 -5.66
C THR A 143 -19.76 -9.23 -6.22
N VAL A 144 -19.78 -8.95 -7.52
CA VAL A 144 -18.77 -8.15 -8.21
C VAL A 144 -19.42 -6.84 -8.68
N PHE A 145 -18.90 -5.71 -8.22
CA PHE A 145 -19.33 -4.37 -8.62
C PHE A 145 -18.31 -3.74 -9.58
N LEU A 146 -18.73 -3.57 -10.82
CA LEU A 146 -17.90 -3.12 -11.93
C LEU A 146 -18.69 -2.13 -12.82
N PRO A 147 -18.97 -0.90 -12.34
CA PRO A 147 -19.88 0.05 -13.00
C PRO A 147 -19.28 0.84 -14.18
N GLY A 148 -18.04 0.58 -14.59
CA GLY A 148 -17.34 1.41 -15.58
C GLY A 148 -16.69 2.64 -14.93
N ILE A 149 -16.42 3.67 -15.74
CA ILE A 149 -15.78 4.92 -15.28
C ILE A 149 -16.65 6.10 -15.68
N ALA A 150 -16.89 6.99 -14.73
CA ALA A 150 -17.59 8.24 -14.93
C ALA A 150 -16.97 9.32 -14.04
N THR A 151 -17.22 10.58 -14.41
CA THR A 151 -16.94 11.73 -13.57
C THR A 151 -18.19 12.59 -13.47
N GLU A 152 -18.40 13.19 -12.31
CA GLU A 152 -19.55 14.04 -12.04
C GLU A 152 -19.08 15.36 -11.46
N SER A 153 -19.77 16.44 -11.80
CA SER A 153 -19.49 17.78 -11.29
C SER A 153 -20.79 18.45 -10.89
N MET A 154 -20.84 18.94 -9.66
CA MET A 154 -21.98 19.69 -9.15
C MET A 154 -21.93 21.13 -9.64
N TYR A 155 -23.02 21.60 -10.25
CA TYR A 155 -23.20 23.00 -10.65
C TYR A 155 -24.21 23.68 -9.73
N MET A 156 -23.79 24.79 -9.11
CA MET A 156 -24.53 25.45 -8.05
C MET A 156 -24.96 26.89 -8.39
N LYS A 157 -24.71 27.37 -9.61
CA LYS A 157 -25.09 28.71 -10.06
C LYS A 157 -26.56 29.03 -9.74
N GLY A 158 -27.51 28.17 -10.12
CA GLY A 158 -28.93 28.39 -9.85
C GLY A 158 -29.31 28.40 -8.35
N LEU A 159 -28.54 27.74 -7.49
CA LEU A 159 -28.69 27.86 -6.03
C LEU A 159 -28.17 29.22 -5.54
N LEU A 160 -26.97 29.61 -6.01
CA LEU A 160 -26.32 30.86 -5.60
C LEU A 160 -27.13 32.09 -6.01
N GLU A 161 -27.73 32.09 -7.21
CA GLU A 161 -28.62 33.16 -7.67
C GLU A 161 -29.84 33.32 -6.76
N LYS A 162 -30.46 32.22 -6.30
CA LYS A 162 -31.58 32.25 -5.34
C LYS A 162 -31.16 32.80 -3.97
N LEU A 163 -29.90 32.61 -3.59
CA LEU A 163 -29.32 33.17 -2.36
C LEU A 163 -28.81 34.60 -2.55
N HIS A 164 -28.97 35.19 -3.75
CA HIS A 164 -28.43 36.49 -4.12
C HIS A 164 -26.90 36.58 -3.99
N ILE A 165 -26.20 35.46 -4.21
CA ILE A 165 -24.73 35.35 -4.21
C ILE A 165 -24.25 35.32 -5.66
N ARG A 166 -23.24 36.13 -5.97
CA ARG A 166 -22.59 36.17 -7.29
C ARG A 166 -21.11 35.79 -7.15
N PHE A 167 -20.63 34.96 -8.07
CA PHE A 167 -19.21 34.63 -8.22
C PHE A 167 -18.66 35.31 -9.47
N ASP A 168 -17.56 36.02 -9.31
CA ASP A 168 -16.78 36.56 -10.43
C ASP A 168 -15.59 35.62 -10.68
N VAL A 169 -15.60 34.94 -11.82
CA VAL A 169 -14.53 34.00 -12.21
C VAL A 169 -13.67 34.66 -13.28
N VAL A 170 -12.37 34.78 -13.00
CA VAL A 170 -11.37 35.29 -13.94
C VAL A 170 -10.42 34.14 -14.29
N HIS A 171 -10.31 33.83 -15.58
CA HIS A 171 -9.40 32.81 -16.09
C HIS A 171 -8.82 33.24 -17.43
N ILE A 172 -7.69 32.62 -17.78
CA ILE A 172 -7.06 32.71 -19.09
C ILE A 172 -6.88 31.27 -19.59
N GLY A 173 -7.30 31.01 -20.83
CA GLY A 173 -7.29 29.69 -21.44
C GLY A 173 -8.69 29.05 -21.45
N GLU A 174 -9.04 28.50 -22.60
CA GLU A 174 -10.36 27.89 -22.89
C GLU A 174 -10.62 26.66 -22.01
N TYR A 175 -9.58 25.86 -21.78
CA TYR A 175 -9.66 24.64 -20.96
C TYR A 175 -9.48 24.87 -19.45
N LYS A 176 -9.37 26.13 -18.98
CA LYS A 176 -9.24 26.43 -17.55
C LYS A 176 -10.63 26.53 -16.90
N SER A 177 -11.20 25.38 -16.59
CA SER A 177 -12.58 25.23 -16.08
C SER A 177 -12.75 25.42 -14.57
N ALA A 178 -11.70 25.79 -13.84
CA ALA A 178 -11.77 25.99 -12.40
C ALA A 178 -12.74 27.13 -12.07
N GLY A 179 -13.82 26.80 -11.36
CA GLY A 179 -14.86 27.76 -10.99
C GLY A 179 -16.12 27.71 -11.86
N GLU A 180 -16.15 26.93 -12.94
CA GLU A 180 -17.35 26.76 -13.77
C GLU A 180 -18.58 26.32 -12.97
N SER A 181 -18.39 25.48 -11.95
CA SER A 181 -19.45 25.00 -11.05
C SER A 181 -20.22 26.12 -10.36
N PHE A 182 -19.64 27.32 -10.22
CA PHE A 182 -20.26 28.46 -9.56
C PHE A 182 -20.96 29.42 -10.53
N VAL A 183 -20.58 29.43 -11.81
CA VAL A 183 -21.05 30.42 -12.80
C VAL A 183 -21.79 29.82 -14.00
N ARG A 184 -21.77 28.48 -14.14
CA ARG A 184 -22.50 27.74 -15.17
C ARG A 184 -23.54 26.81 -14.53
N ASP A 185 -24.46 26.33 -15.36
CA ASP A 185 -25.46 25.33 -14.98
C ASP A 185 -25.02 23.91 -15.36
N THR A 186 -24.06 23.79 -16.28
CA THR A 186 -23.54 22.52 -16.81
C THR A 186 -22.07 22.65 -17.25
N MET A 187 -21.43 21.50 -17.44
CA MET A 187 -20.08 21.38 -17.98
C MET A 187 -19.95 22.05 -19.35
N SER A 188 -18.92 22.89 -19.49
CA SER A 188 -18.52 23.46 -20.77
C SER A 188 -18.12 22.37 -21.77
N ASP A 189 -18.16 22.70 -23.06
CA ASP A 189 -17.79 21.73 -24.09
C ASP A 189 -16.27 21.52 -24.09
N GLU A 190 -15.50 22.54 -23.71
CA GLU A 190 -14.05 22.50 -23.53
C GLU A 190 -13.65 21.56 -22.37
N LEU A 191 -14.36 21.64 -21.23
CA LEU A 191 -14.12 20.72 -20.12
C LEU A 191 -14.50 19.28 -20.49
N LYS A 192 -15.59 19.07 -21.22
CA LYS A 192 -15.94 17.72 -21.74
C LYS A 192 -14.87 17.19 -22.67
N GLU A 193 -14.44 17.98 -23.66
CA GLU A 193 -13.38 17.61 -24.60
C GLU A 193 -12.07 17.25 -23.89
N SER A 194 -11.77 17.90 -22.76
CA SER A 194 -10.60 17.55 -21.94
C SER A 194 -10.77 16.24 -21.16
N LEU A 195 -11.97 15.96 -20.66
CA LEU A 195 -12.23 14.82 -19.79
C LEU A 195 -12.49 13.53 -20.59
N ASP A 196 -13.20 13.60 -21.71
CA ASP A 196 -13.61 12.41 -22.48
C ASP A 196 -12.41 11.51 -22.85
N PRO A 197 -11.31 12.02 -23.44
CA PRO A 197 -10.16 11.17 -23.77
C PRO A 197 -9.47 10.57 -22.55
N ILE A 198 -9.47 11.28 -21.41
CA ILE A 198 -8.88 10.80 -20.16
C ILE A 198 -9.72 9.63 -19.61
N LEU A 199 -11.04 9.79 -19.62
CA LEU A 199 -11.98 8.74 -19.19
C LEU A 199 -11.91 7.53 -20.10
N ASP A 200 -11.84 7.74 -21.42
CA ASP A 200 -11.69 6.68 -22.43
C ASP A 200 -10.40 5.88 -22.22
N GLU A 201 -9.28 6.55 -21.96
CA GLU A 201 -8.01 5.86 -21.68
C GLU A 201 -8.06 5.10 -20.36
N PHE A 202 -8.64 5.67 -19.30
CA PHE A 202 -8.81 4.94 -18.04
C PHE A 202 -9.71 3.72 -18.21
N TYR A 203 -10.81 3.86 -18.94
CA TYR A 203 -11.76 2.78 -19.19
C TYR A 203 -11.11 1.68 -20.05
N GLY A 204 -10.42 2.06 -21.13
CA GLY A 204 -9.68 1.14 -21.98
C GLY A 204 -8.56 0.44 -21.21
N SER A 205 -7.79 1.16 -20.41
CA SER A 205 -6.74 0.61 -19.54
C SER A 205 -7.33 -0.40 -18.55
N MET A 206 -8.45 -0.08 -17.91
CA MET A 206 -9.14 -1.00 -16.99
C MET A 206 -9.56 -2.29 -17.68
N VAL A 207 -10.22 -2.18 -18.83
CA VAL A 207 -10.69 -3.34 -19.62
C VAL A 207 -9.51 -4.22 -20.03
N ARG A 208 -8.47 -3.65 -20.65
CA ARG A 208 -7.25 -4.36 -21.05
C ARG A 208 -6.59 -5.06 -19.87
N THR A 209 -6.45 -4.33 -18.76
CA THR A 209 -5.77 -4.82 -17.55
C THR A 209 -6.46 -6.05 -16.96
N ILE A 210 -7.79 -6.02 -16.86
CA ILE A 210 -8.59 -7.15 -16.36
C ILE A 210 -8.53 -8.30 -17.37
N ALA A 211 -8.77 -8.02 -18.65
CA ALA A 211 -8.78 -9.02 -19.71
C ALA A 211 -7.46 -9.81 -19.79
N GLU A 212 -6.32 -9.10 -19.83
CA GLU A 212 -4.98 -9.69 -19.84
C GLU A 212 -4.70 -10.53 -18.60
N GLY A 213 -5.06 -10.03 -17.41
CA GLY A 213 -4.82 -10.75 -16.16
C GLY A 213 -5.61 -12.05 -16.06
N ARG A 214 -6.87 -12.01 -16.53
CA ARG A 214 -7.78 -13.16 -16.48
C ARG A 214 -7.68 -14.09 -17.68
N GLY A 215 -7.00 -13.68 -18.76
CA GLY A 215 -6.92 -14.44 -20.00
C GLY A 215 -8.26 -14.55 -20.73
N ILE A 216 -9.08 -13.49 -20.69
CA ILE A 216 -10.39 -13.42 -21.34
C ILE A 216 -10.40 -12.31 -22.40
N ALA A 217 -11.40 -12.33 -23.29
CA ALA A 217 -11.57 -11.27 -24.29
C ALA A 217 -12.01 -9.94 -23.63
N GLU A 218 -11.59 -8.80 -24.20
CA GLU A 218 -12.01 -7.48 -23.72
C GLU A 218 -13.54 -7.33 -23.75
N GLU A 219 -14.21 -7.90 -24.76
CA GLU A 219 -15.66 -7.87 -24.91
C GLU A 219 -16.38 -8.55 -23.74
N ALA A 220 -15.78 -9.59 -23.14
CA ALA A 220 -16.34 -10.24 -21.96
C ALA A 220 -16.30 -9.30 -20.74
N VAL A 221 -15.23 -8.51 -20.61
CA VAL A 221 -15.11 -7.48 -19.56
C VAL A 221 -16.08 -6.34 -19.82
N ARG A 222 -16.20 -5.85 -21.06
CA ARG A 222 -17.16 -4.80 -21.44
C ARG A 222 -18.60 -5.24 -21.16
N GLY A 223 -18.98 -6.45 -21.55
CA GLY A 223 -20.31 -7.00 -21.27
C GLY A 223 -20.57 -7.27 -19.78
N ALA A 224 -19.52 -7.41 -18.96
CA ALA A 224 -19.67 -7.41 -17.50
C ALA A 224 -19.89 -5.99 -16.95
N ILE A 225 -19.17 -5.01 -17.49
CA ILE A 225 -19.34 -3.59 -17.13
C ILE A 225 -20.75 -3.11 -17.46
N ASP A 226 -21.30 -3.47 -18.62
CA ASP A 226 -22.66 -3.08 -19.03
C ASP A 226 -23.76 -3.59 -18.08
N LYS A 227 -23.46 -4.60 -17.25
CA LYS A 227 -24.36 -5.09 -16.20
C LYS A 227 -24.20 -4.33 -14.89
N GLY A 228 -23.04 -3.72 -14.65
CA GLY A 228 -22.65 -3.01 -13.43
C GLY A 228 -22.45 -3.91 -12.21
N ILE A 229 -23.46 -4.69 -11.84
CA ILE A 229 -23.44 -5.62 -10.69
C ILE A 229 -23.60 -7.04 -11.20
N LEU A 230 -22.67 -7.92 -10.82
CA LEU A 230 -22.71 -9.35 -11.15
C LEU A 230 -22.77 -10.19 -9.87
N ASN A 231 -23.66 -11.18 -9.84
CA ASN A 231 -23.60 -12.22 -8.82
C ASN A 231 -22.46 -13.22 -9.11
N ALA A 232 -22.17 -14.10 -8.15
CA ALA A 232 -21.11 -15.11 -8.24
C ALA A 232 -21.13 -15.93 -9.54
N LYS A 233 -22.30 -16.40 -9.97
CA LYS A 233 -22.48 -17.20 -11.20
C LYS A 233 -22.18 -16.39 -12.45
N GLN A 234 -22.68 -15.16 -12.53
CA GLN A 234 -22.43 -14.26 -13.64
C GLN A 234 -20.94 -13.87 -13.74
N ALA A 235 -20.30 -13.57 -12.61
CA ALA A 235 -18.88 -13.24 -12.56
C ALA A 235 -18.00 -14.42 -13.02
N LYS A 236 -18.34 -15.64 -12.59
CA LYS A 236 -17.64 -16.85 -13.04
C LYS A 236 -17.87 -17.13 -14.51
N ALA A 237 -19.11 -16.99 -15.00
CA ALA A 237 -19.43 -17.18 -16.42
C ALA A 237 -18.71 -16.17 -17.33
N ALA A 238 -18.49 -14.94 -16.84
CA ALA A 238 -17.69 -13.92 -17.53
C ALA A 238 -16.16 -14.14 -17.40
N GLY A 239 -15.70 -15.12 -16.63
CA GLY A 239 -14.29 -15.40 -16.40
C GLY A 239 -13.57 -14.42 -15.46
N LEU A 240 -14.32 -13.54 -14.78
CA LEU A 240 -13.76 -12.58 -13.83
C LEU A 240 -13.22 -13.26 -12.55
N ILE A 241 -13.78 -14.42 -12.20
CA ILE A 241 -13.37 -15.25 -11.05
C ILE A 241 -13.20 -16.72 -11.46
N ASP A 242 -12.49 -17.50 -10.65
CA ASP A 242 -12.21 -18.92 -10.94
C ASP A 242 -13.22 -19.88 -10.30
N ARG A 243 -13.60 -19.60 -9.04
CA ARG A 243 -14.36 -20.52 -8.20
C ARG A 243 -15.42 -19.80 -7.38
N ILE A 244 -16.54 -20.49 -7.19
CA ILE A 244 -17.60 -20.10 -6.29
C ILE A 244 -17.55 -21.07 -5.12
N GLU A 245 -17.10 -20.61 -3.97
CA GLU A 245 -16.77 -21.45 -2.83
C GLU A 245 -16.66 -20.62 -1.56
N TYR A 246 -16.82 -21.26 -0.39
CA TYR A 246 -16.59 -20.62 0.90
C TYR A 246 -15.10 -20.68 1.30
N GLU A 247 -14.71 -19.91 2.32
CA GLU A 247 -13.31 -19.74 2.70
C GLU A 247 -12.61 -21.06 3.07
N ASP A 248 -13.32 -21.98 3.72
CA ASP A 248 -12.84 -23.32 4.07
C ASP A 248 -12.50 -24.12 2.81
N GLN A 249 -13.41 -24.15 1.84
CA GLN A 249 -13.22 -24.80 0.54
C GLN A 249 -12.10 -24.15 -0.26
N PHE A 250 -11.99 -22.82 -0.21
CA PHE A 250 -10.89 -22.08 -0.82
C PHE A 250 -9.54 -22.49 -0.22
N ARG A 251 -9.44 -22.58 1.12
CA ARG A 251 -8.21 -23.02 1.80
C ARG A 251 -7.82 -24.45 1.42
N GLU A 252 -8.78 -25.37 1.29
CA GLU A 252 -8.51 -26.71 0.75
C GLU A 252 -8.07 -26.64 -0.72
N GLY A 253 -8.70 -25.79 -1.53
CA GLY A 253 -8.33 -25.56 -2.92
C GLY A 253 -6.92 -24.99 -3.11
N VAL A 254 -6.43 -24.18 -2.17
CA VAL A 254 -5.05 -23.68 -2.14
C VAL A 254 -4.06 -24.80 -1.83
N LYS A 255 -4.39 -25.75 -0.94
CA LYS A 255 -3.53 -26.91 -0.64
C LYS A 255 -3.23 -27.74 -1.90
N ALA A 256 -4.20 -27.86 -2.81
CA ALA A 256 -4.03 -28.62 -4.05
C ALA A 256 -2.92 -28.08 -4.98
N TYR A 257 -2.49 -26.83 -4.81
CA TYR A 257 -1.34 -26.27 -5.55
C TYR A 257 0.02 -26.77 -5.05
N PHE A 258 0.07 -27.39 -3.86
CA PHE A 258 1.30 -27.84 -3.21
C PHE A 258 1.17 -29.32 -2.79
N PRO A 259 1.05 -30.26 -3.74
CA PRO A 259 0.84 -31.67 -3.42
C PRO A 259 1.98 -32.22 -2.57
N GLY A 260 1.63 -32.93 -1.50
CA GLY A 260 2.60 -33.52 -0.56
C GLY A 260 3.23 -32.54 0.43
N ARG A 261 2.85 -31.25 0.41
CA ARG A 261 3.36 -30.23 1.35
C ARG A 261 2.24 -29.72 2.26
N LYS A 262 2.55 -29.54 3.55
CA LYS A 262 1.68 -28.86 4.51
C LYS A 262 1.74 -27.35 4.30
N LEU A 263 0.63 -26.64 4.48
CA LEU A 263 0.65 -25.18 4.38
C LEU A 263 1.12 -24.55 5.70
N LYS A 264 2.02 -23.58 5.60
CA LYS A 264 2.40 -22.71 6.70
C LYS A 264 2.08 -21.27 6.32
N LEU A 265 1.04 -20.71 6.91
CA LEU A 265 0.69 -19.30 6.73
C LEU A 265 1.64 -18.42 7.57
N ALA A 266 2.19 -17.39 6.95
CA ALA A 266 2.88 -16.28 7.61
C ALA A 266 1.94 -15.07 7.64
N SER A 267 1.13 -14.98 8.71
CA SER A 267 0.11 -13.92 8.89
C SER A 267 0.68 -12.56 9.29
N ASP A 268 1.95 -12.52 9.66
CA ASP A 268 2.72 -11.34 10.06
C ASP A 268 3.70 -10.86 8.99
N TYR A 269 3.63 -11.41 7.77
CA TYR A 269 4.57 -11.06 6.70
C TYR A 269 4.52 -9.57 6.36
N GLY A 270 5.68 -8.91 6.40
CA GLY A 270 5.80 -7.48 6.10
C GLY A 270 5.22 -6.55 7.17
N LYS A 271 4.55 -7.05 8.22
CA LYS A 271 4.06 -6.22 9.31
C LYS A 271 5.25 -5.78 10.17
N ARG A 272 5.38 -4.48 10.43
CA ARG A 272 6.31 -4.00 11.46
C ARG A 272 5.77 -4.42 12.81
N LYS A 273 6.54 -5.19 13.58
CA LYS A 273 6.21 -5.45 14.99
C LYS A 273 6.17 -4.09 15.70
N GLY A 274 5.00 -3.70 16.19
CA GLY A 274 4.90 -2.58 17.12
C GLY A 274 5.73 -2.88 18.36
N MET A 275 6.14 -1.87 19.10
CA MET A 275 6.67 -2.11 20.44
C MET A 275 5.52 -2.63 21.30
N GLU A 276 5.52 -3.92 21.62
CA GLU A 276 4.71 -4.46 22.71
C GLU A 276 5.32 -3.95 24.02
N ILE A 277 4.65 -2.98 24.64
CA ILE A 277 5.02 -2.46 25.95
C ILE A 277 4.16 -3.21 26.94
N ASP A 278 4.76 -4.11 27.72
CA ASP A 278 4.11 -4.73 28.87
C ASP A 278 3.80 -3.63 29.90
N PRO A 279 2.52 -3.32 30.18
CA PRO A 279 2.14 -2.28 31.12
C PRO A 279 2.59 -2.57 32.57
N ASN A 280 2.96 -3.81 32.87
CA ASN A 280 3.46 -4.20 34.19
C ASN A 280 4.99 -4.10 34.32
N ASN A 281 5.70 -3.72 33.25
CA ASN A 281 7.15 -3.59 33.27
C ASN A 281 7.58 -2.11 33.32
N PRO A 282 8.06 -1.59 34.47
CA PRO A 282 8.50 -0.20 34.59
C PRO A 282 9.68 0.15 33.66
N MET A 283 10.49 -0.84 33.25
CA MET A 283 11.54 -0.64 32.24
C MET A 283 10.97 -0.45 30.83
N ALA A 284 9.82 -1.03 30.50
CA ALA A 284 9.17 -0.84 29.21
C ALA A 284 8.62 0.59 29.10
N ALA A 285 7.98 1.10 30.16
CA ALA A 285 7.56 2.50 30.25
C ALA A 285 8.74 3.49 30.14
N PHE A 286 9.86 3.19 30.81
CA PHE A 286 11.08 3.99 30.69
C PHE A 286 11.69 3.94 29.28
N SER A 287 11.73 2.76 28.65
CA SER A 287 12.24 2.59 27.29
C SER A 287 11.39 3.34 26.26
N LEU A 288 10.08 3.42 26.47
CA LEU A 288 9.17 4.21 25.66
C LEU A 288 9.47 5.71 25.80
N VAL A 289 9.59 6.22 27.04
CA VAL A 289 9.94 7.63 27.28
C VAL A 289 11.27 7.98 26.62
N LEU A 290 12.26 7.08 26.72
CA LEU A 290 13.55 7.27 26.07
C LEU A 290 13.47 7.22 24.53
N SER A 291 12.62 6.36 23.97
CA SER A 291 12.39 6.27 22.52
C SER A 291 11.67 7.50 21.95
N LEU A 292 10.78 8.11 22.73
CA LEU A 292 10.10 9.37 22.40
C LEU A 292 11.09 10.55 22.41
N LEU A 293 12.03 10.57 23.35
CA LEU A 293 13.03 11.63 23.47
C LEU A 293 14.12 11.52 22.39
N ASN A 294 14.50 10.30 21.99
CA ASN A 294 15.60 10.07 21.05
C ASN A 294 15.20 10.11 19.58
N GLY A 295 13.89 10.15 19.28
CA GLY A 295 13.36 10.06 17.91
C GLY A 295 13.73 8.74 17.20
N PRO A 296 13.12 8.44 16.04
CA PRO A 296 13.55 7.31 15.24
C PRO A 296 15.01 7.52 14.78
N LYS A 297 15.91 6.59 15.14
CA LYS A 297 17.27 6.58 14.60
C LYS A 297 17.20 6.32 13.10
N GLU A 298 17.41 7.34 12.29
CA GLU A 298 17.52 7.17 10.85
C GLU A 298 18.70 6.24 10.53
N PRO A 299 18.51 5.23 9.65
CA PRO A 299 19.60 4.39 9.23
C PRO A 299 20.66 5.27 8.55
N LYS A 300 21.87 5.28 9.10
CA LYS A 300 23.01 5.95 8.46
C LYS A 300 23.40 5.18 7.22
N ILE A 301 22.87 5.60 6.08
CA ILE A 301 23.35 5.15 4.77
C ILE A 301 24.68 5.87 4.53
N ALA A 302 25.76 5.13 4.31
CA ALA A 302 27.07 5.70 3.99
C ALA A 302 27.26 5.79 2.47
N GLY A 303 27.82 6.91 1.98
CA GLY A 303 28.16 7.10 0.57
C GLY A 303 27.08 7.81 -0.26
N PRO A 304 27.22 7.82 -1.61
CA PRO A 304 26.33 8.53 -2.52
C PRO A 304 24.85 8.12 -2.37
N LYS A 305 23.95 9.12 -2.31
CA LYS A 305 22.50 8.94 -2.09
C LYS A 305 21.66 9.59 -3.18
N VAL A 306 20.45 9.06 -3.33
CA VAL A 306 19.37 9.70 -4.09
C VAL A 306 18.30 10.15 -3.09
N ALA A 307 18.04 11.44 -3.01
CA ALA A 307 17.00 11.99 -2.15
C ALA A 307 15.62 11.86 -2.83
N VAL A 308 14.60 11.50 -2.06
CA VAL A 308 13.21 11.47 -2.54
C VAL A 308 12.42 12.51 -1.76
N LEU A 309 11.93 13.54 -2.46
CA LEU A 309 11.09 14.60 -1.88
C LEU A 309 9.64 14.33 -2.26
N TYR A 310 8.81 14.08 -1.25
CA TYR A 310 7.37 13.87 -1.44
C TYR A 310 6.66 15.22 -1.54
N CYS A 311 6.01 15.44 -2.68
CA CYS A 311 5.22 16.61 -2.96
C CYS A 311 3.75 16.19 -3.15
N SER A 312 3.03 15.99 -2.04
CA SER A 312 1.62 15.60 -2.04
C SER A 312 0.70 16.69 -1.47
N GLY A 313 -0.36 17.03 -2.21
CA GLY A 313 -1.39 17.99 -1.78
C GLY A 313 -1.47 19.26 -2.65
N ALA A 314 -2.35 20.19 -2.30
CA ALA A 314 -2.42 21.49 -2.97
C ALA A 314 -1.22 22.37 -2.57
N ILE A 315 -0.74 23.21 -3.48
CA ILE A 315 0.37 24.14 -3.24
C ILE A 315 -0.16 25.43 -2.61
N THR A 316 0.37 25.81 -1.47
CA THR A 316 0.00 27.01 -0.72
C THR A 316 1.23 27.87 -0.43
N SER A 317 1.02 29.16 -0.16
CA SER A 317 2.07 30.03 0.36
C SER A 317 2.34 29.72 1.84
N GLY A 318 3.58 29.89 2.28
CA GLY A 318 3.97 29.71 3.69
C GLY A 318 4.42 28.29 4.00
N LYS A 319 4.15 27.83 5.23
CA LYS A 319 4.55 26.49 5.71
C LYS A 319 3.50 25.43 5.37
N SER A 320 3.96 24.19 5.19
CA SER A 320 3.06 23.05 4.99
C SER A 320 2.10 22.91 6.16
N VAL A 321 0.84 22.62 5.84
CA VAL A 321 -0.20 22.32 6.81
C VAL A 321 -0.37 20.82 6.89
N TYR A 322 -0.37 20.28 8.10
CA TYR A 322 -0.57 18.87 8.37
C TYR A 322 -1.95 18.66 8.98
N GLY A 323 -2.66 17.63 8.54
CA GLY A 323 -3.90 17.18 9.13
C GLY A 323 -3.69 16.57 10.52
N TRP A 324 -4.80 16.29 11.21
CA TRP A 324 -4.77 15.75 12.57
C TRP A 324 -4.03 14.42 12.66
N THR A 325 -4.05 13.60 11.60
CA THR A 325 -3.33 12.32 11.63
C THR A 325 -1.86 12.46 11.27
N GLY A 326 -1.39 13.64 10.85
CA GLY A 326 0.00 13.94 10.45
C GLY A 326 0.23 13.90 8.94
N GLU A 327 -0.81 13.63 8.15
CA GLU A 327 -0.80 13.71 6.70
C GLU A 327 -0.64 15.15 6.21
N VAL A 328 0.07 15.37 5.09
CA VAL A 328 0.18 16.70 4.49
C VAL A 328 -1.18 17.11 3.91
N ALA A 329 -1.84 18.09 4.53
CA ALA A 329 -3.08 18.67 4.06
C ALA A 329 -2.83 19.67 2.92
N SER A 330 -1.74 20.45 3.00
CA SER A 330 -1.26 21.30 1.91
C SER A 330 0.25 21.48 1.97
N MET A 331 0.86 21.64 0.79
CA MET A 331 2.28 21.87 0.63
C MET A 331 2.59 23.36 0.65
N GLY A 332 3.23 23.82 1.71
CA GLY A 332 3.68 25.19 1.79
C GLY A 332 5.01 25.38 1.08
N SER A 333 5.13 26.45 0.30
CA SER A 333 6.36 26.82 -0.41
C SER A 333 7.58 26.91 0.48
N GLU A 334 7.49 27.50 1.67
CA GLU A 334 8.63 27.65 2.58
C GLU A 334 9.18 26.27 2.99
N THR A 335 8.30 25.33 3.28
CA THR A 335 8.68 23.97 3.70
C THR A 335 9.32 23.20 2.56
N ILE A 336 8.74 23.26 1.36
CA ILE A 336 9.29 22.56 0.19
C ILE A 336 10.62 23.17 -0.26
N VAL A 337 10.74 24.51 -0.27
CA VAL A 337 12.00 25.19 -0.62
C VAL A 337 13.09 24.85 0.39
N ALA A 338 12.81 24.91 1.69
CA ALA A 338 13.78 24.53 2.72
C ALA A 338 14.23 23.06 2.60
N ALA A 339 13.32 22.15 2.21
CA ALA A 339 13.68 20.76 1.96
C ALA A 339 14.58 20.61 0.73
N ILE A 340 14.32 21.36 -0.35
CA ILE A 340 15.17 21.41 -1.55
C ILE A 340 16.55 21.97 -1.21
N ASP A 341 16.62 23.06 -0.44
CA ASP A 341 17.89 23.68 -0.03
C ASP A 341 18.71 22.72 0.84
N LYS A 342 18.08 22.04 1.81
CA LYS A 342 18.73 21.01 2.62
C LYS A 342 19.34 19.89 1.78
N VAL A 343 18.61 19.42 0.77
CA VAL A 343 19.08 18.36 -0.13
C VAL A 343 20.19 18.85 -1.06
N ARG A 344 20.12 20.11 -1.47
CA ARG A 344 21.14 20.75 -2.31
C ARG A 344 22.47 20.97 -1.57
N GLU A 345 22.41 21.22 -0.27
CA GLU A 345 23.58 21.44 0.59
C GLU A 345 24.26 20.12 1.04
N ASP A 346 23.64 18.97 0.81
CA ASP A 346 24.18 17.65 1.18
C ASP A 346 25.07 17.07 0.07
N ASP A 347 26.39 17.14 0.24
CA ASP A 347 27.39 16.62 -0.70
C ASP A 347 27.26 15.10 -0.95
N GLU A 348 26.62 14.33 -0.07
CA GLU A 348 26.37 12.90 -0.30
C GLU A 348 25.20 12.69 -1.27
N VAL A 349 24.29 13.65 -1.43
CA VAL A 349 23.18 13.55 -2.37
C VAL A 349 23.67 13.82 -3.80
N LYS A 350 23.54 12.82 -4.67
CA LYS A 350 23.95 12.90 -6.08
C LYS A 350 22.78 13.08 -7.05
N ALA A 351 21.55 12.85 -6.59
CA ALA A 351 20.35 13.08 -7.37
C ALA A 351 19.13 13.30 -6.46
N VAL A 352 18.12 13.97 -7.01
CA VAL A 352 16.84 14.24 -6.33
C VAL A 352 15.69 13.75 -7.19
N VAL A 353 14.78 12.99 -6.58
CA VAL A 353 13.50 12.59 -7.17
C VAL A 353 12.40 13.39 -6.50
N LEU A 354 11.66 14.17 -7.29
CA LEU A 354 10.43 14.83 -6.84
C LEU A 354 9.25 13.90 -7.09
N ARG A 355 8.66 13.37 -6.02
CA ARG A 355 7.46 12.51 -6.09
C ARG A 355 6.22 13.37 -5.96
N ILE A 356 5.63 13.75 -7.10
CA ILE A 356 4.53 14.72 -7.17
C ILE A 356 3.17 14.02 -7.24
N ASN A 357 2.26 14.43 -6.35
CA ASN A 357 0.84 14.14 -6.37
C ASN A 357 0.07 15.41 -5.96
N SER A 358 -0.13 16.32 -6.91
CA SER A 358 -0.69 17.65 -6.63
C SER A 358 -1.69 18.08 -7.71
N PRO A 359 -2.82 18.69 -7.34
CA PRO A 359 -3.72 19.35 -8.29
C PRO A 359 -3.22 20.75 -8.72
N GLY A 360 -2.06 21.19 -8.23
CA GLY A 360 -1.60 22.57 -8.33
C GLY A 360 -1.98 23.40 -7.08
N GLY A 361 -2.19 24.70 -7.25
CA GLY A 361 -2.53 25.60 -6.15
C GLY A 361 -2.15 27.06 -6.43
N SER A 362 -1.59 27.74 -5.44
CA SER A 362 -1.16 29.15 -5.54
C SER A 362 -0.21 29.36 -6.72
N GLY A 363 -0.54 30.32 -7.59
CA GLY A 363 0.30 30.71 -8.74
C GLY A 363 1.51 31.56 -8.36
N SER A 364 1.55 32.10 -7.14
CA SER A 364 2.70 32.81 -6.57
C SER A 364 2.88 32.43 -5.11
N PRO A 365 3.39 31.22 -4.82
CA PRO A 365 3.47 30.75 -3.44
C PRO A 365 4.62 31.39 -2.65
N ARG A 366 5.47 32.21 -3.30
CA ARG A 366 6.40 33.13 -2.63
C ARG A 366 5.74 34.51 -2.52
N THR A 367 5.04 34.76 -1.43
CA THR A 367 4.65 36.10 -0.98
C THR A 367 4.87 36.20 0.50
#